data_AF-A0A7V9NPH8-F1
#
_entry.id   AF-A0A7V9NPH8-F1
#
_cell.length_a   1.000
_cell.length_b   1.000
_cell.length_c   1.000
_cell.angle_alpha   90.00
_cell.angle_beta   90.00
_cell.angle_gamma   90.00
#
_symmetry.space_group_name_H-M   'P 1'
#
loop_
_entity.id
_entity.type
_entity.pdbx_description
1 polymer ?
#
loop_
_entity_poly.entity_id
_entity_poly.type
_entity_poly.pdbx_seq_one_letter_code
_entity_poly.pdbx_strand_id
1 'polypeptide(L)'
;MSYHLCPVCGYKKMTHPPNDYYICPCCGTEFEADDFEVSHSRLRQKWQDNKMQWFSRRTPKPYDYNPELQLRNLLGFKGRAETLNTVSKTDFDLKIESKRYGNITTSGRTFVFGASSENLGVVTG
;
A
#
# COMPACT_ATOMS: atom_id res chain seq x y z
N MET A 1 -24.59 8.88 9.81
CA MET A 1 -24.21 8.60 8.41
C MET A 1 -23.17 7.51 8.38
N SER A 2 -23.39 6.48 7.56
CA SER A 2 -22.38 5.46 7.27
C SER A 2 -21.45 6.00 6.19
N TYR A 3 -20.15 5.77 6.33
CA TYR A 3 -19.17 6.11 5.30
C TYR A 3 -18.60 4.83 4.69
N HIS A 4 -18.35 4.86 3.40
CA HIS A 4 -17.83 3.74 2.63
C HIS A 4 -16.42 4.02 2.10
N LEU A 5 -15.68 2.94 1.88
CA LEU A 5 -14.33 2.96 1.36
C LEU A 5 -14.33 2.75 -0.15
N CYS A 6 -13.64 3.61 -0.89
CA CYS A 6 -13.36 3.40 -2.29
C CYS A 6 -12.33 2.26 -2.46
N PRO A 7 -12.64 1.16 -3.18
CA PRO A 7 -11.69 0.07 -3.40
C PRO A 7 -10.55 0.44 -4.37
N VAL A 8 -10.75 1.49 -5.19
CA VAL A 8 -9.75 1.98 -6.14
C VAL A 8 -8.70 2.84 -5.42
N CYS A 9 -9.10 3.91 -4.74
CA CYS A 9 -8.17 4.88 -4.18
C CYS A 9 -8.05 4.88 -2.65
N GLY A 10 -8.90 4.15 -1.92
CA GLY A 10 -8.91 4.10 -0.46
C GLY A 10 -9.57 5.30 0.23
N TYR A 11 -10.33 6.13 -0.50
CA TYR A 11 -11.08 7.23 0.09
C TYR A 11 -12.18 6.71 1.02
N LYS A 12 -12.12 7.05 2.32
CA LYS A 12 -12.97 6.48 3.37
C LYS A 12 -14.24 7.27 3.70
N LYS A 13 -14.49 8.38 2.99
CA LYS A 13 -15.60 9.30 3.27
C LYS A 13 -16.63 9.32 2.13
N MET A 14 -16.81 8.20 1.43
CA MET A 14 -17.90 8.09 0.45
C MET A 14 -19.24 8.01 1.17
N THR A 15 -20.24 8.76 0.71
CA THR A 15 -21.58 8.77 1.33
C THR A 15 -22.44 7.59 0.89
N HIS A 16 -22.07 6.94 -0.22
CA HIS A 16 -22.72 5.75 -0.75
C HIS A 16 -21.68 4.64 -0.94
N PRO A 17 -22.12 3.36 -0.92
CA PRO A 17 -21.26 2.24 -1.24
C PRO A 17 -20.70 2.33 -2.68
N PRO A 18 -19.63 1.56 -3.00
CA PRO A 18 -19.03 1.54 -4.33
C PRO A 18 -19.85 0.67 -5.30
N ASN A 19 -21.10 1.08 -5.56
CA ASN A 19 -22.07 0.43 -6.44
C ASN A 19 -23.12 1.47 -6.88
N ASP A 20 -24.18 1.03 -7.56
CA ASP A 20 -25.33 1.87 -7.97
C ASP A 20 -24.90 3.15 -8.71
N TYR A 21 -23.97 3.00 -9.67
CA TYR A 21 -23.42 4.09 -10.49
C TYR A 21 -22.82 5.26 -9.70
N TYR A 22 -22.49 5.05 -8.42
CA TYR A 22 -21.92 6.11 -7.61
C TYR A 22 -20.50 6.45 -8.07
N ILE A 23 -20.18 7.74 -8.15
CA ILE A 23 -18.88 8.21 -8.61
C ILE A 23 -18.02 8.59 -7.40
N CYS A 24 -16.83 7.99 -7.30
CA CYS A 24 -15.89 8.38 -6.26
C CYS A 24 -15.40 9.82 -6.48
N PRO A 25 -15.60 10.76 -5.53
CA PRO A 25 -15.18 12.15 -5.71
C PRO A 25 -13.64 12.31 -5.75
N CYS A 26 -12.90 11.32 -5.26
CA CYS A 26 -11.45 11.34 -5.21
C CYS A 26 -10.82 10.85 -6.54
N CYS A 27 -11.07 9.61 -6.95
CA CYS A 27 -10.44 9.03 -8.15
C CYS A 27 -11.28 9.11 -9.42
N GLY A 28 -12.57 9.46 -9.30
CA GLY A 28 -13.48 9.61 -10.43
C GLY A 28 -14.04 8.32 -11.01
N THR A 29 -13.76 7.17 -10.40
CA THR A 29 -14.34 5.89 -10.81
C THR A 29 -15.85 5.90 -10.62
N GLU A 30 -16.58 5.57 -11.67
CA GLU A 30 -18.01 5.26 -11.66
C GLU A 30 -18.19 3.75 -11.48
N PHE A 31 -18.71 3.33 -10.32
CA PHE A 31 -18.90 1.90 -10.04
C PHE A 31 -20.07 1.32 -10.85
N GLU A 32 -19.96 0.05 -11.23
CA GLU A 32 -20.83 -0.67 -12.17
C GLU A 32 -20.77 -0.18 -13.63
N ALA A 33 -19.95 0.82 -13.92
CA ALA A 33 -19.63 1.28 -15.28
C ALA A 33 -18.14 1.09 -15.59
N ASP A 34 -17.26 1.82 -14.91
CA ASP A 34 -15.81 1.75 -15.14
C ASP A 34 -15.22 0.40 -14.69
N ASP A 35 -15.74 -0.16 -13.59
CA ASP A 35 -15.25 -1.43 -13.03
C ASP A 35 -15.96 -2.67 -13.56
N PHE A 36 -16.84 -2.50 -14.56
CA PHE A 36 -17.49 -3.61 -15.25
C PHE A 36 -16.48 -4.44 -16.08
N GLU A 37 -15.61 -3.77 -16.83
CA GLU A 37 -14.57 -4.43 -17.65
C GLU A 37 -13.15 -4.20 -17.11
N VAL A 38 -12.96 -3.20 -16.24
CA VAL A 38 -11.64 -2.79 -15.78
C VAL A 38 -11.49 -3.03 -14.27
N SER A 39 -10.58 -3.93 -13.90
CA SER A 39 -10.31 -4.20 -12.48
C SER A 39 -9.96 -2.94 -11.67
N HIS A 40 -10.33 -2.92 -10.39
CA HIS A 40 -10.01 -1.81 -9.47
C HIS A 40 -8.51 -1.51 -9.38
N SER A 41 -7.64 -2.52 -9.52
CA SER A 41 -6.19 -2.34 -9.58
C SER A 41 -5.75 -1.57 -10.82
N ARG A 42 -6.36 -1.83 -11.98
CA ARG A 42 -6.05 -1.13 -13.22
C ARG A 42 -6.58 0.31 -13.21
N LEU A 43 -7.79 0.52 -12.69
CA LEU A 43 -8.32 1.87 -12.46
C LEU A 43 -7.44 2.67 -11.49
N ARG A 44 -6.91 2.01 -10.44
CA ARG A 44 -5.98 2.63 -9.50
C ARG A 44 -4.67 3.03 -10.18
N GLN A 45 -4.10 2.17 -11.02
CA GLN A 45 -2.90 2.49 -11.80
C GLN A 45 -3.16 3.73 -12.68
N LYS A 46 -4.27 3.76 -13.43
CA LYS A 46 -4.64 4.93 -14.25
C LYS A 46 -4.73 6.21 -13.42
N TRP A 47 -5.29 6.15 -12.22
CA TRP A 47 -5.33 7.29 -11.30
C TRP A 47 -3.93 7.69 -10.79
N GLN A 48 -3.07 6.72 -10.49
CA GLN A 48 -1.67 6.96 -10.10
C GLN A 48 -0.84 7.60 -11.22
N ASP A 49 -1.02 7.14 -12.45
CA ASP A 49 -0.38 7.70 -13.65
C ASP A 49 -0.76 9.17 -13.83
N ASN A 50 -2.02 9.50 -13.53
CA ASN A 50 -2.55 10.87 -13.48
C ASN A 50 -2.19 11.64 -12.19
N LYS A 51 -1.08 11.28 -11.53
CA LYS A 51 -0.56 11.92 -10.31
C LYS A 51 -1.55 11.97 -9.15
N MET A 52 -2.50 11.03 -9.12
CA MET A 52 -3.48 10.89 -8.06
C MET A 52 -4.24 12.21 -7.79
N GLN A 53 -4.59 12.91 -8.86
CA GLN A 53 -5.34 14.17 -8.76
C GLN A 53 -6.74 13.92 -8.19
N TRP A 54 -7.25 14.91 -7.46
CA TRP A 54 -8.62 14.91 -6.98
C TRP A 54 -9.58 15.18 -8.14
N PHE A 55 -10.49 14.24 -8.40
CA PHE A 55 -11.39 14.28 -9.56
C PHE A 55 -12.51 15.32 -9.44
N SER A 56 -13.20 15.37 -8.29
CA SER A 56 -14.42 16.15 -8.16
C SER A 56 -14.16 17.65 -8.12
N ARG A 57 -14.85 18.40 -8.99
CA ARG A 57 -14.88 19.88 -8.95
C ARG A 57 -15.93 20.43 -8.00
N ARG A 58 -16.96 19.63 -7.66
CA ARG A 58 -18.08 20.05 -6.79
C ARG A 58 -17.80 19.74 -5.32
N THR A 59 -17.12 18.62 -5.07
CA THR A 59 -16.71 18.23 -3.73
C THR A 59 -15.26 18.67 -3.53
N PRO A 60 -14.98 19.61 -2.61
CA PRO A 60 -13.61 20.03 -2.38
C PRO A 60 -12.77 18.88 -1.82
N LYS A 61 -11.51 18.82 -2.23
CA LYS A 61 -10.54 17.91 -1.60
C LYS A 61 -10.36 18.27 -0.12
N PRO A 62 -10.10 17.29 0.76
CA PRO A 62 -9.72 17.55 2.14
C PRO A 62 -8.50 18.49 2.22
N TYR A 63 -8.42 19.28 3.29
CA TYR A 63 -7.30 20.22 3.50
C TYR A 63 -5.95 19.49 3.52
N ASP A 64 -5.91 18.35 4.19
CA ASP A 64 -4.77 17.44 4.36
C ASP A 64 -4.71 16.34 3.28
N TYR A 65 -5.20 16.63 2.06
CA TYR A 65 -5.24 15.64 0.99
C TYR A 65 -3.87 15.04 0.70
N ASN A 66 -3.70 13.77 1.07
CA ASN A 66 -2.53 12.97 0.79
C ASN A 66 -2.97 11.62 0.17
N PRO A 67 -2.82 11.44 -1.16
CA PRO A 67 -3.30 10.26 -1.84
C PRO A 67 -2.52 8.99 -1.48
N GLU A 68 -1.23 9.10 -1.13
CA GLU A 68 -0.42 7.96 -0.72
C GLU A 68 -0.86 7.41 0.64
N LEU A 69 -1.16 8.30 1.59
CA LEU A 69 -1.76 7.90 2.87
C LEU A 69 -3.12 7.25 2.65
N GLN A 70 -3.90 7.75 1.71
CA GLN A 70 -5.22 7.23 1.38
C GLN A 70 -5.17 5.77 0.90
N LEU A 71 -4.18 5.40 0.09
CA LEU A 71 -4.00 4.04 -0.41
C LEU A 71 -3.77 3.01 0.71
N ARG A 72 -3.19 3.42 1.85
CA ARG A 72 -2.97 2.52 2.99
C ARG A 72 -4.28 2.01 3.58
N ASN A 73 -5.39 2.73 3.41
CA ASN A 73 -6.70 2.28 3.87
C ASN A 73 -7.15 0.97 3.19
N LEU A 74 -6.63 0.68 1.99
CA LEU A 74 -6.92 -0.56 1.27
C LEU A 74 -6.29 -1.79 1.92
N LEU A 75 -5.16 -1.62 2.62
CA LEU A 75 -4.51 -2.70 3.37
C LEU A 75 -5.39 -3.16 4.53
N GLY A 76 -6.03 -2.22 5.24
CA GLY A 76 -6.99 -2.51 6.29
C GLY A 76 -8.33 -3.08 5.79
N PHE A 77 -8.67 -2.86 4.52
CA PHE A 77 -9.89 -3.36 3.90
C PHE A 77 -9.82 -4.86 3.56
N LYS A 78 -8.66 -5.32 3.05
CA LYS A 78 -8.46 -6.75 2.72
C LYS A 78 -8.58 -7.68 3.93
N GLY A 79 -8.29 -7.20 5.14
CA GLY A 79 -8.41 -7.97 6.38
C GLY A 79 -9.84 -8.40 6.74
N ARG A 80 -10.87 -7.95 6.01
CA ARG A 80 -12.28 -8.30 6.24
C ARG A 80 -12.91 -9.13 5.12
N ALA A 81 -12.27 -9.23 3.96
CA ALA A 81 -12.78 -9.96 2.79
C ALA A 81 -12.17 -11.36 2.60
N GLU A 82 -11.10 -11.69 3.33
CA GLU A 82 -10.34 -12.94 3.14
C GLU A 82 -10.35 -13.88 4.38
N THR A 83 -11.41 -13.86 5.19
CA THR A 83 -11.66 -15.00 6.10
C THR A 83 -12.57 -16.00 5.40
N LEU A 84 -12.04 -17.23 5.24
CA LEU A 84 -12.65 -18.47 4.74
C LEU A 84 -12.44 -18.77 3.24
N ASN A 85 -11.20 -19.07 2.80
CA ASN A 85 -10.88 -20.39 2.20
C ASN A 85 -9.54 -20.57 1.46
N THR A 86 -8.57 -19.65 1.41
CA THR A 86 -7.32 -19.98 0.67
C THR A 86 -6.08 -19.21 1.11
N VAL A 87 -5.58 -19.47 2.32
CA VAL A 87 -4.14 -19.30 2.57
C VAL A 87 -3.60 -20.61 3.12
N SER A 88 -3.28 -21.51 2.18
CA SER A 88 -2.32 -22.58 2.42
C SER A 88 -0.98 -21.95 2.80
N LYS A 89 -0.34 -22.53 3.81
CA LYS A 89 0.83 -22.02 4.57
C LYS A 89 2.16 -22.00 3.81
N THR A 90 2.21 -21.63 2.54
CA THR A 90 3.47 -21.58 1.79
C THR A 90 3.53 -20.29 0.99
N ASP A 91 4.71 -19.67 0.94
CA ASP A 91 5.10 -18.56 0.08
C ASP A 91 5.00 -17.13 0.64
N PHE A 92 5.38 -16.97 1.91
CA PHE A 92 5.99 -15.70 2.35
C PHE A 92 7.45 -15.93 2.75
N ASP A 93 8.26 -16.29 1.76
CA ASP A 93 9.72 -16.17 1.82
C ASP A 93 10.10 -14.70 1.59
N LEU A 94 9.62 -13.83 2.47
CA LEU A 94 10.18 -12.49 2.63
C LEU A 94 11.56 -12.70 3.25
N LYS A 95 12.59 -12.76 2.39
CA LYS A 95 13.98 -12.51 2.78
C LYS A 95 14.11 -11.08 3.30
N ILE A 96 13.68 -10.87 4.54
CA ILE A 96 14.20 -9.78 5.35
C ILE A 96 15.62 -10.23 5.70
N GLU A 97 16.61 -9.77 4.94
CA GLU A 97 18.00 -9.81 5.39
C GLU A 97 18.07 -8.96 6.66
N SER A 98 17.91 -9.62 7.81
CA SER A 98 18.21 -9.05 9.11
C SER A 98 19.71 -8.78 9.13
N LYS A 99 20.13 -7.56 8.78
CA LYS A 99 21.48 -7.09 9.08
C LYS A 99 21.66 -7.23 10.60
N ARG A 100 22.43 -8.24 11.01
CA ARG A 100 22.79 -8.47 12.42
C ARG A 100 23.75 -7.38 12.84
N TYR A 101 23.24 -6.28 13.36
CA TYR A 101 24.04 -5.36 14.16
C TYR A 101 24.20 -5.98 15.54
N GLY A 102 25.28 -6.72 15.74
CA GLY A 102 25.69 -7.20 17.05
C GLY A 102 26.38 -6.07 17.81
N ASN A 103 25.92 -5.75 19.01
CA ASN A 103 26.66 -4.90 19.94
C ASN A 103 27.46 -5.82 20.87
N ILE A 104 28.79 -5.71 20.88
CA ILE A 104 29.64 -6.33 21.89
C ILE A 104 29.99 -5.26 22.92
N THR A 105 29.62 -5.51 24.17
CA THR A 105 30.06 -4.72 25.30
C THR A 105 31.20 -5.46 25.98
N THR A 106 32.38 -4.86 26.02
CA THR A 106 33.48 -5.33 26.89
C THR A 106 34.08 -4.10 27.56
N SER A 107 34.10 -4.14 28.90
CA SER A 107 34.70 -3.18 29.82
C SER A 107 34.71 -1.70 29.36
N GLY A 108 33.50 -1.15 29.17
CA GLY A 108 33.26 0.30 29.22
C GLY A 108 33.29 1.09 27.90
N ARG A 109 33.39 0.45 26.73
CA ARG A 109 33.20 1.14 25.43
C ARG A 109 32.41 0.28 24.44
N THR A 110 31.44 0.91 23.75
CA THR A 110 30.64 0.30 22.68
C THR A 110 31.25 0.67 21.32
N PHE A 111 31.49 -0.33 20.47
CA PHE A 111 31.92 -0.13 19.08
C PHE A 111 30.88 -0.75 18.13
N VAL A 112 30.48 0.01 17.10
CA VAL A 112 29.61 -0.47 16.02
C VAL A 112 30.50 -0.78 14.82
N PHE A 113 30.56 -2.04 14.40
CA PHE A 113 31.26 -2.45 13.17
C PHE A 113 30.23 -2.87 12.11
N GLY A 114 30.38 -2.33 10.90
CA GLY A 114 29.70 -2.83 9.71
C GLY A 114 30.64 -3.75 8.93
N ALA A 115 30.30 -5.03 8.78
CA ALA A 115 31.02 -5.92 7.88
C ALA A 115 30.50 -5.73 6.45
N SER A 116 31.29 -5.10 5.59
CA SER A 116 31.05 -5.10 4.14
C SER A 116 31.71 -6.35 3.56
N SER A 117 30.91 -7.24 2.98
CA SER A 117 31.38 -8.49 2.37
C SER A 117 31.51 -8.30 0.87
N GLU A 118 32.68 -7.90 0.38
CA GLU A 118 33.07 -8.19 -1.01
C GLU A 118 34.57 -8.56 -1.07
N ASN A 119 34.81 -9.75 -1.63
CA ASN A 119 36.05 -10.30 -2.18
C ASN A 119 37.01 -11.06 -1.24
N LEU A 120 36.67 -12.33 -1.06
CA LEU A 120 37.64 -13.43 -0.96
C LEU A 120 38.57 -13.41 -2.19
N GLY A 121 39.85 -13.15 -1.95
CA GLY A 121 40.94 -13.40 -2.89
C GLY A 121 42.19 -13.74 -2.09
N VAL A 122 42.35 -15.01 -1.71
CA VAL A 122 43.64 -15.54 -1.28
C VAL A 122 44.42 -15.88 -2.56
N VAL A 123 45.47 -15.12 -2.84
CA VAL A 123 46.56 -15.60 -3.70
C VAL A 123 47.83 -15.54 -2.87
N THR A 124 48.31 -16.72 -2.50
CA THR A 124 49.61 -17.00 -1.90
C THR A 124 50.70 -16.97 -2.96
N GLY A 125 51.87 -16.42 -2.63
CA GLY A 125 53.14 -16.62 -3.35
C GLY A 125 53.72 -15.35 -3.93
#